data_AF-A0A962UGR2-F1
#
_entry.id   AF-A0A962UGR2-F1
#
_cell.length_a   1.000
_cell.length_b   1.000
_cell.length_c   1.000
_cell.angle_alpha   90.00
_cell.angle_beta   90.00
_cell.angle_gamma   90.00
#
_symmetry.space_group_name_H-M   'P 1'
#
loop_
_entity.id
_entity.type
_entity.pdbx_description
1 polymer ?
#
loop_
_entity_poly.entity_id
_entity_poly.type
_entity_poly.pdbx_seq_one_letter_code
_entity_poly.pdbx_strand_id
1 'polypeptide(L)'
;EPVPYALARIPQTGETRANLAAGGRGEGRPLSDRDRWICAQVAPRLREMGLLFVGLDVIGDFLTEINVTSPTCARELDAQFGLDIGGDLMAAIERRLRR
;
A
#
# COMPACT_ATOMS: atom_id res chain seq x y z
N GLU A 1 6.53 -4.04 -7.90
CA GLU A 1 6.42 -2.60 -8.21
C GLU A 1 5.34 -2.01 -7.32
N PRO A 2 5.43 -0.73 -6.93
CA PRO A 2 4.39 -0.10 -6.13
C PRO A 2 3.14 0.17 -6.98
N VAL A 3 1.96 0.03 -6.37
CA VAL A 3 0.70 0.54 -6.93
C VAL A 3 0.82 2.07 -7.09
N PRO A 4 0.36 2.69 -8.18
CA PRO A 4 0.63 4.10 -8.48
C PRO A 4 -0.06 5.11 -7.55
N TYR A 5 -0.91 4.64 -6.64
CA TYR A 5 -1.67 5.43 -5.68
C TYR A 5 -1.52 4.87 -4.27
N ALA A 6 -1.56 5.76 -3.27
CA ALA A 6 -1.65 5.43 -1.85
C ALA A 6 -3.02 5.86 -1.30
N LEU A 7 -3.47 5.21 -0.23
CA LEU A 7 -4.68 5.62 0.49
C LEU A 7 -4.28 6.44 1.72
N ALA A 8 -4.44 7.76 1.63
CA ALA A 8 -4.29 8.64 2.78
C ALA A 8 -5.43 8.39 3.76
N ARG A 9 -5.10 8.03 5.00
CA ARG A 9 -6.06 7.83 6.08
C ARG A 9 -6.21 9.14 6.84
N ILE A 10 -7.38 9.76 6.78
CA ILE A 10 -7.66 11.04 7.43
C ILE A 10 -8.42 10.78 8.74
N PRO A 11 -7.89 11.22 9.91
CA PRO A 11 -8.62 11.14 11.17
C PRO A 11 -9.93 11.92 11.14
N GLN A 12 -10.90 11.52 11.95
CA GLN A 12 -12.07 12.36 12.21
C GLN A 12 -11.69 13.55 13.10
N THR A 13 -12.44 14.64 12.98
CA THR A 13 -12.28 15.82 13.84
C THR A 13 -12.39 15.42 15.32
N GLY A 14 -11.32 15.61 16.09
CA GLY A 14 -11.28 15.29 17.52
C GLY A 14 -10.65 13.93 17.87
N GLU A 15 -10.28 13.10 16.89
CA GLU A 15 -9.59 11.83 17.10
C GLU A 15 -8.14 11.93 16.57
N THR A 16 -7.16 11.46 17.35
CA THR A 16 -5.74 11.45 16.92
C THR A 16 -5.41 10.27 16.00
N ARG A 17 -6.26 9.25 15.98
CA ARG A 17 -6.09 8.00 15.24
C ARG A 17 -6.78 8.07 13.87
N ALA A 18 -6.03 7.77 12.82
CA ALA A 18 -6.52 7.77 11.44
C ALA A 18 -7.08 6.41 10.96
N ASN A 19 -7.12 5.42 11.84
CA ASN A 19 -7.41 4.03 11.49
C ASN A 19 -8.80 3.94 10.83
N LEU A 20 -8.92 3.28 9.67
CA LEU A 20 -10.21 3.12 8.97
C LEU A 20 -11.25 2.42 9.85
N ALA A 21 -10.83 1.48 10.70
CA ALA A 21 -11.68 0.80 11.67
C ALA A 21 -12.28 1.73 12.75
N ALA A 22 -11.70 2.91 12.97
CA ALA A 22 -12.19 3.92 13.91
C ALA A 22 -13.02 5.03 13.23
N GLY A 23 -13.45 4.83 11.98
CA GLY A 23 -14.26 5.81 11.24
C GLY A 23 -13.46 6.85 10.45
N GLY A 24 -12.14 6.67 10.32
CA GLY A 24 -11.29 7.48 9.43
C GLY A 24 -11.71 7.34 7.97
N ARG A 25 -11.55 8.42 7.19
CA ARG A 25 -11.85 8.42 5.74
C ARG A 25 -10.59 8.06 4.96
N GLY A 26 -10.70 7.09 4.05
CA GLY A 26 -9.66 6.78 3.07
C GLY A 26 -9.79 7.66 1.83
N GLU A 27 -8.76 8.46 1.55
CA GLU A 27 -8.67 9.28 0.34
C GLU A 27 -7.49 8.82 -0.51
N GLY A 28 -7.79 8.34 -1.71
CA GLY A 28 -6.79 7.92 -2.67
C GLY A 28 -6.00 9.10 -3.19
N ARG A 29 -4.67 8.97 -3.27
CA ARG A 29 -3.75 9.99 -3.79
C ARG A 29 -2.68 9.36 -4.67
N PRO A 30 -2.22 10.03 -5.74
CA PRO A 30 -1.04 9.57 -6.48
C PRO A 30 0.16 9.48 -5.55
N LEU A 31 1.03 8.48 -5.77
CA LEU A 31 2.30 8.43 -5.05
C LEU A 31 3.15 9.66 -5.37
N SER A 32 3.64 10.33 -4.32
CA SER A 32 4.64 11.38 -4.43
C SER A 32 5.99 10.81 -4.86
N ASP A 33 6.91 11.69 -5.26
CA ASP A 33 8.30 11.30 -5.54
C ASP A 33 8.97 10.68 -4.31
N ARG A 34 8.61 11.16 -3.12
CA ARG A 34 9.11 10.61 -1.86
C ARG A 34 8.60 9.20 -1.61
N ASP A 35 7.31 8.94 -1.84
CA ASP A 35 6.73 7.60 -1.69
C ASP A 35 7.39 6.61 -2.66
N ARG A 36 7.62 7.04 -3.91
CA ARG A 36 8.31 6.23 -4.93
C ARG A 36 9.75 5.95 -4.52
N TRP A 37 10.44 6.95 -3.97
CA TRP A 37 11.80 6.78 -3.45
C TRP A 37 11.82 5.76 -2.30
N ILE A 38 10.90 5.85 -1.33
CA ILE A 38 10.78 4.89 -0.21
C ILE A 38 10.56 3.48 -0.76
N CYS A 39 9.60 3.31 -1.67
CA CYS A 39 9.32 2.03 -2.33
C CYS A 39 10.59 1.46 -3.00
N ALA A 40 11.36 2.30 -3.70
CA ALA A 40 12.59 1.88 -4.36
C ALA A 40 13.69 1.44 -3.38
N GLN A 41 13.76 2.03 -2.18
CA GLN A 41 14.72 1.60 -1.14
C GLN A 41 14.37 0.24 -0.55
N VAL A 42 13.09 -0.03 -0.28
CA VAL A 42 12.68 -1.25 0.45
C VAL A 42 12.39 -2.43 -0.48
N ALA A 43 11.92 -2.19 -1.71
CA ALA A 43 11.48 -3.25 -2.63
C ALA A 43 12.54 -4.33 -2.92
N PRO A 44 13.85 -4.04 -3.09
CA PRO A 44 14.85 -5.08 -3.33
C PRO A 44 14.87 -6.12 -2.20
N ARG A 45 14.90 -5.65 -0.95
CA ARG A 45 14.95 -6.53 0.22
C ARG A 45 13.67 -7.35 0.39
N LEU A 46 12.51 -6.73 0.19
CA LEU A 46 11.22 -7.43 0.28
C LEU A 46 11.10 -8.55 -0.78
N ARG A 47 11.63 -8.31 -1.99
CA ARG A 47 11.68 -9.31 -3.07
C ARG A 47 12.60 -10.47 -2.74
N GLU A 48 13.78 -10.21 -2.18
CA GLU A 48 14.70 -11.26 -1.70
C GLU A 48 14.05 -12.16 -0.64
N MET A 49 13.26 -11.56 0.26
CA MET A 49 12.49 -12.27 1.27
C MET A 49 11.28 -13.03 0.70
N GLY A 50 11.00 -12.86 -0.60
CA GLY A 50 9.89 -13.52 -1.29
C GLY A 50 8.52 -12.96 -0.92
N LEU A 51 8.45 -11.74 -0.37
CA LEU A 51 7.19 -11.10 0.00
C LEU A 51 6.52 -10.53 -1.26
N LEU A 52 5.40 -11.13 -1.66
CA LEU A 52 4.67 -10.76 -2.89
C LEU A 52 3.74 -9.56 -2.70
N PHE A 53 3.18 -9.40 -1.51
CA PHE A 53 2.19 -8.38 -1.20
C PHE A 53 2.51 -7.75 0.15
N VAL A 54 2.78 -6.45 0.15
CA VAL A 54 3.25 -5.70 1.31
C VAL A 54 2.59 -4.32 1.31
N GLY A 55 2.11 -3.89 2.47
CA GLY A 55 1.67 -2.51 2.71
C GLY A 55 2.79 -1.71 3.36
N LEU A 56 2.98 -0.46 2.93
CA LEU A 56 3.91 0.48 3.55
C LEU A 56 3.11 1.61 4.19
N ASP A 57 3.39 1.88 5.46
CA ASP A 57 2.78 2.99 6.18
C ASP A 57 3.78 4.14 6.24
N VAL A 58 3.36 5.28 5.71
CA VAL A 58 4.17 6.50 5.61
C VAL A 58 3.42 7.64 6.27
N ILE A 59 4.12 8.44 7.08
CA ILE A 59 3.62 9.68 7.67
C ILE A 59 4.57 10.80 7.28
N GLY A 60 4.07 11.78 6.52
CA GLY A 60 4.93 12.79 5.88
C GLY A 60 5.92 12.12 4.93
N ASP A 61 7.21 12.35 5.15
CA ASP A 61 8.30 11.83 4.29
C ASP A 61 8.99 10.57 4.86
N PHE A 62 8.41 9.97 5.89
CA PHE A 62 9.03 8.93 6.70
C PHE A 62 8.22 7.63 6.67
N LEU A 63 8.90 6.53 6.37
CA LEU A 63 8.38 5.19 6.53
C LEU A 63 8.30 4.85 8.02
N THR A 64 7.12 4.49 8.50
CA THR A 64 6.88 4.16 9.92
C THR A 64 6.71 2.67 10.15
N GLU A 65 6.10 1.94 9.20
CA GLU A 65 5.82 0.51 9.34
C GLU A 65 5.79 -0.22 7.99
N ILE A 66 6.11 -1.52 8.01
CA ILE A 66 6.01 -2.43 6.86
C ILE A 66 5.08 -3.59 7.24
N ASN A 67 3.91 -3.64 6.62
CA ASN A 67 2.86 -4.63 6.87
C ASN A 67 2.98 -5.81 5.88
N VAL A 68 3.39 -6.98 6.37
CA VAL A 68 3.70 -8.16 5.54
C VAL A 68 2.72 -9.33 5.71
N THR A 69 1.81 -9.26 6.68
CA THR A 69 0.92 -10.38 7.03
C THR A 69 -0.42 -10.30 6.31
N SER A 70 -1.16 -9.21 6.54
CA SER A 70 -2.48 -8.97 5.92
C SER A 70 -2.69 -7.48 5.61
N PRO A 71 -1.88 -6.89 4.73
CA PRO A 71 -2.08 -5.49 4.33
C PRO A 71 -3.43 -5.32 3.61
N THR A 72 -4.08 -4.17 3.85
CA THR A 72 -5.44 -3.84 3.38
C THR A 72 -5.43 -2.62 2.43
N CYS A 73 -6.55 -1.90 2.27
CA CYS A 73 -6.72 -0.70 1.44
C CYS A 73 -6.80 -0.91 -0.08
N ALA A 74 -6.61 -2.14 -0.56
CA ALA A 74 -6.66 -2.44 -1.99
C ALA A 74 -8.04 -2.15 -2.60
N ARG A 75 -9.13 -2.50 -1.90
CA ARG A 75 -10.50 -2.31 -2.42
C ARG A 75 -10.87 -0.84 -2.57
N GLU A 76 -10.44 0.00 -1.63
CA GLU A 76 -10.66 1.43 -1.67
C GLU A 76 -9.92 2.07 -2.84
N LEU A 77 -8.69 1.64 -3.11
CA LEU A 77 -7.90 2.11 -4.25
C LEU A 77 -8.46 1.61 -5.60
N ASP A 78 -8.84 0.33 -5.68
CA ASP A 78 -9.53 -0.24 -6.83
C ASP A 78 -10.78 0.58 -7.17
N ALA A 79 -11.62 0.89 -6.17
CA ALA A 79 -12.84 1.66 -6.35
C ALA A 79 -12.61 3.12 -6.76
N GLN A 80 -11.58 3.77 -6.22
CA GLN A 80 -11.32 5.19 -6.49
C GLN A 80 -10.61 5.45 -7.83
N PHE A 81 -9.80 4.50 -8.30
CA PHE A 81 -8.96 4.68 -9.48
C PHE A 81 -9.20 3.64 -10.59
N GLY A 82 -10.17 2.74 -10.43
CA GLY A 82 -10.47 1.70 -11.41
C GLY A 82 -9.32 0.70 -11.58
N LEU A 83 -8.63 0.39 -10.49
CA LEU A 83 -7.50 -0.57 -10.49
C LEU A 83 -8.00 -2.01 -10.29
N ASP A 84 -7.09 -2.95 -10.54
CA ASP A 84 -7.27 -4.37 -10.20
C ASP A 84 -6.04 -4.90 -9.46
N ILE A 85 -5.82 -4.38 -8.25
CA ILE A 85 -4.68 -4.77 -7.40
C ILE A 85 -4.74 -6.28 -7.08
N GLY A 86 -5.95 -6.82 -6.93
CA GLY A 86 -6.18 -8.25 -6.74
C GLY A 86 -5.70 -9.08 -7.94
N GLY A 87 -6.05 -8.69 -9.15
CA GLY A 87 -5.57 -9.29 -10.39
C GLY A 87 -4.05 -9.21 -10.55
N ASP A 88 -3.46 -8.06 -10.22
CA ASP A 88 -2.00 -7.87 -10.24
C ASP A 88 -1.28 -8.85 -9.30
N LEU A 89 -1.84 -9.08 -8.11
CA LEU A 89 -1.32 -10.04 -7.15
C LEU A 89 -1.45 -11.48 -7.68
N MET A 90 -2.60 -11.85 -8.23
CA MET A 90 -2.80 -13.17 -8.83
C MET A 90 -1.82 -13.42 -9.99
N ALA A 91 -1.61 -12.43 -10.86
CA ALA A 91 -0.61 -12.50 -11.92
C ALA A 91 0.82 -12.64 -11.38
N ALA A 92 1.14 -12.00 -10.24
CA ALA A 92 2.43 -12.17 -9.57
C ALA A 92 2.60 -13.58 -8.98
N ILE A 93 1.55 -14.15 -8.39
CA ILE A 93 1.53 -15.53 -7.89
C ILE A 93 1.74 -16.51 -9.06
N GLU A 94 1.01 -16.36 -10.16
CA GLU A 94 1.17 -17.20 -11.35
C GLU A 94 2.60 -17.17 -11.90
N ARG A 95 3.20 -15.98 -12.04
CA ARG A 95 4.59 -15.85 -12.49
C ARG A 95 5.57 -16.54 -11.54
N ARG A 96 5.28 -16.56 -10.23
CA ARG A 96 6.12 -17.25 -9.25
C ARG A 96 6.00 -18.76 -9.36
N LEU A 97 4.79 -19.28 -9.59
CA LEU A 97 4.53 -20.72 -9.71
C LEU A 97 5.04 -21.33 -11.03
N ARG A 98 5.21 -20.52 -12.08
CA ARG A 98 5.78 -20.95 -13.37
C ARG A 98 7.32 -21.00 -13.39
N ARG A 99 7.98 -20.67 -12.28
CA ARG A 99 9.44 -20.80 -12.10
C ARG A 99 9.76 -22.16 -11.51
#